data_AF-A0AAP8T1S0-F1
#
_entry.id   AF-A0AAP8T1S0-F1
#
_cell.length_a   1.000
_cell.length_b   1.000
_cell.length_c   1.000
_cell.angle_alpha   90.00
_cell.angle_beta   90.00
_cell.angle_gamma   90.00
#
_symmetry.space_group_name_H-M   'P 1'
#
loop_
_entity.id
_entity.type
_entity.pdbx_description
1 polymer ?
#
loop_
_entity_poly.entity_id
_entity_poly.type
_entity_poly.pdbx_seq_one_letter_code
_entity_poly.pdbx_strand_id
1 'polypeptide(L)'
;CDITYSTNNELGFDYLRDNMVVYAEQRVQRPLNYAIIDEVDSILIDEARTPLIISGQAKQSAQAYIAANAFVGMLQKDQDYT
;
A
#
# COMPACT_ATOMS: atom_id res chain seq x y z
N CYS A 1 -11.96 -4.95 22.78
CA CYS A 1 -12.08 -6.42 22.84
C CYS A 1 -10.75 -7.01 23.31
N ASP A 2 -10.83 -8.18 23.95
CA ASP A 2 -9.67 -9.01 24.32
C ASP A 2 -9.33 -10.02 23.21
N ILE A 3 -10.35 -10.47 22.47
CA ILE A 3 -10.24 -11.38 21.31
C ILE A 3 -10.99 -10.75 20.13
N THR A 4 -10.40 -10.85 18.94
CA THR A 4 -11.00 -10.37 17.69
C THR A 4 -11.10 -11.52 16.70
N TYR A 5 -12.29 -11.74 16.16
CA TYR A 5 -12.51 -12.63 15.02
C TYR A 5 -12.57 -11.79 13.75
N SER A 6 -11.82 -12.20 12.73
CA SER A 6 -11.76 -11.53 11.43
C SER A 6 -11.30 -12.52 10.37
N THR A 7 -11.42 -12.14 9.10
CA THR A 7 -10.87 -12.92 7.98
C THR A 7 -9.40 -12.55 7.74
N ASN A 8 -8.65 -13.43 7.08
CA ASN A 8 -7.26 -13.17 6.69
C ASN A 8 -7.12 -11.91 5.82
N ASN A 9 -8.04 -11.71 4.88
CA ASN A 9 -8.04 -10.56 3.97
C ASN A 9 -8.24 -9.24 4.71
N GLU A 10 -9.21 -9.17 5.63
CA GLU A 10 -9.45 -7.94 6.41
C GLU A 10 -8.26 -7.62 7.32
N LEU A 11 -7.68 -8.62 8.01
CA LEU A 11 -6.49 -8.40 8.85
C LEU A 11 -5.28 -7.95 8.01
N GLY A 12 -5.09 -8.52 6.82
CA GLY A 12 -4.01 -8.12 5.93
C GLY A 12 -4.22 -6.71 5.37
N PHE A 13 -5.43 -6.36 4.93
CA PHE A 13 -5.72 -5.03 4.39
C PHE A 13 -5.72 -3.94 5.47
N ASP A 14 -6.18 -4.23 6.69
CA ASP A 14 -6.05 -3.31 7.82
C ASP A 14 -4.57 -3.02 8.12
N TYR A 15 -3.73 -4.05 8.13
CA TYR A 15 -2.30 -3.87 8.34
C TYR A 15 -1.67 -3.00 7.24
N LEU A 16 -2.01 -3.26 5.98
CA LEU A 16 -1.53 -2.45 4.86
C LEU A 16 -2.02 -1.00 4.95
N ARG A 17 -3.31 -0.77 5.27
CA ARG A 17 -3.89 0.57 5.45
C ARG A 17 -3.25 1.33 6.60
N ASP A 18 -2.98 0.67 7.72
CA ASP A 18 -2.34 1.27 8.91
C ASP A 18 -0.91 1.76 8.66
N ASN A 19 -0.26 1.26 7.62
CA ASN A 19 1.05 1.72 7.18
C ASN A 19 0.97 2.81 6.10
N MET A 20 -0.24 3.19 5.68
CA MET A 20 -0.50 4.28 4.72
C MET A 20 -1.15 5.51 5.36
N VAL A 21 -1.55 5.45 6.64
CA VAL A 21 -2.17 6.59 7.35
C VAL A 21 -1.16 7.71 7.60
N VAL A 22 -1.66 8.95 7.65
CA VAL A 22 -0.84 10.15 7.89
C VAL A 22 -0.56 10.32 9.39
N TYR A 23 -1.54 9.99 10.23
CA TYR A 23 -1.46 10.18 11.67
C TYR A 23 -1.59 8.84 12.40
N ALA A 24 -0.80 8.64 13.45
CA ALA A 24 -0.73 7.37 14.16
C ALA A 24 -2.06 6.97 14.83
N GLU A 25 -2.84 7.96 15.27
CA GLU A 25 -4.17 7.78 15.86
C GLU A 25 -5.22 7.24 14.88
N GLN A 26 -4.93 7.24 13.58
CA GLN A 26 -5.82 6.69 12.55
C GLN A 26 -5.63 5.18 12.34
N ARG A 27 -4.63 4.57 13.00
CA ARG A 27 -4.41 3.12 12.92
C ARG A 27 -5.53 2.36 13.61
N VAL A 28 -5.98 1.28 12.99
CA VAL A 28 -7.06 0.43 13.53
C VAL A 28 -6.52 -0.79 14.27
N GLN A 29 -5.34 -1.29 13.89
CA GLN A 29 -4.71 -2.44 14.54
C GLN A 29 -3.90 -2.05 15.77
N ARG A 30 -3.93 -2.95 16.75
CA ARG A 30 -3.02 -2.97 17.90
C ARG A 30 -1.77 -3.77 17.54
N PRO A 31 -0.70 -3.74 18.35
CA PRO A 31 0.45 -4.63 18.15
C PRO A 31 0.02 -6.08 17.96
N LEU A 32 0.61 -6.74 16.96
CA LEU A 32 0.32 -8.14 16.63
C LEU A 32 0.90 -9.04 17.74
N ASN A 33 0.03 -9.74 18.47
CA ASN A 33 0.41 -10.54 19.64
C ASN A 33 0.35 -12.04 19.37
N TYR A 34 -0.84 -12.54 19.01
CA TYR A 34 -1.10 -13.96 18.77
C TYR A 34 -2.29 -14.12 17.82
N ALA A 35 -2.25 -15.15 16.99
CA ALA A 35 -3.33 -15.49 16.07
C ALA A 35 -3.54 -17.01 16.05
N ILE A 36 -4.80 -17.43 16.08
CA ILE A 36 -5.20 -18.81 15.76
C ILE A 36 -5.86 -18.74 14.39
N ILE A 37 -5.36 -19.53 13.45
CA ILE A 37 -5.83 -19.57 12.08
C ILE A 37 -6.65 -20.84 11.92
N ASP A 38 -7.95 -20.69 11.64
CA ASP A 38 -8.79 -21.79 11.19
C ASP A 38 -8.53 -22.09 9.71
N GLU A 39 -8.65 -23.35 9.30
CA GLU A 39 -8.33 -23.80 7.92
C GLU A 39 -6.93 -23.35 7.44
N VAL A 40 -5.91 -23.64 8.25
CA VAL A 40 -4.54 -23.12 8.05
C VAL A 40 -3.93 -23.49 6.68
N ASP A 41 -4.30 -24.64 6.11
CA ASP A 41 -3.89 -25.08 4.78
C ASP A 41 -4.48 -24.18 3.69
N SER A 42 -5.79 -23.90 3.74
CA SER A 42 -6.44 -22.95 2.83
C SER A 42 -5.76 -21.57 2.90
N ILE A 43 -5.50 -21.06 4.10
CA ILE A 43 -5.02 -19.68 4.30
C ILE A 43 -3.53 -19.53 3.99
N LEU A 44 -2.66 -20.38 4.56
CA LEU A 44 -1.20 -20.22 4.47
C LEU A 44 -0.58 -20.95 3.28
N ILE A 45 -1.31 -21.85 2.60
CA ILE A 45 -0.81 -22.56 1.42
C ILE A 45 -1.55 -22.08 0.17
N ASP A 46 -2.87 -22.20 0.13
CA ASP A 46 -3.62 -21.98 -1.11
C ASP A 46 -3.82 -20.50 -1.44
N GLU A 47 -4.29 -19.71 -0.48
CA GLU A 47 -4.54 -18.27 -0.66
C GLU A 47 -3.24 -17.45 -0.69
N ALA A 48 -2.23 -17.86 0.09
CA ALA A 48 -0.92 -17.19 0.16
C ALA A 48 -0.13 -17.20 -1.16
N ARG A 49 -0.60 -17.91 -2.21
CA ARG A 49 0.02 -17.89 -3.54
C ARG A 49 -0.06 -16.54 -4.23
N THR A 50 -1.05 -15.72 -3.90
CA THR A 50 -1.22 -14.37 -4.46
C THR A 50 -1.03 -13.33 -3.36
N PRO A 51 -0.18 -12.29 -3.55
CA PRO A 51 0.02 -11.28 -2.53
C PRO A 51 -1.21 -10.38 -2.35
N LEU A 52 -1.40 -9.87 -1.13
CA LEU A 52 -2.37 -8.82 -0.84
C LEU A 52 -1.86 -7.46 -1.33
N ILE A 53 -2.64 -6.79 -2.19
CA ILE A 53 -2.25 -5.53 -2.84
C ILE A 53 -3.35 -4.49 -2.65
N ILE A 54 -2.99 -3.32 -2.11
CA ILE A 54 -3.81 -2.10 -2.22
C ILE A 54 -3.39 -1.37 -3.50
N SER A 55 -4.28 -1.34 -4.49
CA SER A 55 -4.08 -0.56 -5.72
C SER A 55 -4.95 0.69 -5.70
N GLY A 56 -4.44 1.77 -6.30
CA GLY A 56 -5.16 3.02 -6.49
C GLY A 56 -4.91 3.55 -7.88
N GLN A 57 -5.90 4.26 -8.45
CA GLN A 57 -5.69 4.92 -9.73
C GLN A 57 -4.63 6.02 -9.60
N ALA A 58 -3.74 6.10 -10.59
CA ALA A 58 -2.78 7.19 -10.67
C ALA A 58 -3.52 8.52 -10.90
N LYS A 59 -3.22 9.54 -10.08
CA LYS A 59 -3.82 10.89 -10.20
C LYS A 59 -3.18 11.76 -11.29
N GLN A 60 -2.30 11.22 -12.12
CA GLN A 60 -1.54 12.02 -13.09
C GLN A 60 -2.34 12.26 -14.36
N SER A 61 -2.45 13.53 -14.76
CA SER A 61 -2.94 13.90 -16.07
C SER A 61 -1.82 13.68 -17.10
N ALA A 62 -2.13 13.00 -18.20
CA ALA A 62 -1.19 12.82 -19.32
C ALA A 62 -0.62 14.16 -19.82
N GLN A 63 -1.35 15.26 -19.64
CA GLN A 63 -0.92 16.61 -19.98
C GLN A 63 0.30 17.07 -19.18
N ALA A 64 0.40 16.74 -17.89
CA ALA A 64 1.56 17.11 -17.07
C ALA A 64 2.84 16.46 -17.58
N TYR A 65 2.76 15.21 -18.06
CA TYR A 65 3.89 14.51 -18.67
C TYR A 65 4.33 15.15 -19.98
N ILE A 66 3.38 15.54 -20.84
CA ILE A 66 3.70 16.23 -22.10
C ILE A 66 4.39 17.57 -21.82
N ALA A 67 3.87 18.34 -20.87
CA ALA A 67 4.45 19.62 -20.47
C ALA A 67 5.85 19.45 -19.87
N ALA A 68 6.04 18.48 -18.97
CA ALA A 68 7.34 18.19 -18.37
C ALA A 68 8.39 17.78 -19.42
N ASN A 69 8.00 16.94 -20.39
CA ASN A 69 8.90 16.54 -21.47
C ASN A 69 9.34 17.72 -22.34
N ALA A 70 8.42 18.62 -22.67
CA ALA A 70 8.75 19.84 -23.40
C ALA A 70 9.68 20.76 -22.58
N PHE A 71 9.44 20.88 -21.28
CA PHE A 71 10.25 21.70 -20.38
C PHE A 71 11.69 21.18 -20.24
N VAL A 72 11.88 19.88 -20.02
CA VAL A 72 13.21 19.28 -19.89
C VAL A 72 14.04 19.49 -21.15
N GLY A 73 13.41 19.49 -22.33
CA GLY A 73 14.08 19.78 -23.61
C GLY A 73 14.61 21.21 -23.75
N MET A 74 14.19 22.15 -22.89
CA MET A 74 14.68 23.53 -22.89
C MET A 74 15.88 23.76 -21.96
N LEU A 75 16.21 22.80 -21.10
CA LEU A 75 17.27 22.94 -20.10
C LEU A 75 18.65 22.74 -20.73
N GLN A 76 19.60 23.61 -20.37
CA GLN A 76 21.00 23.53 -20.79
C GLN A 76 21.87 22.90 -19.70
N LYS A 77 22.65 21.90 -20.10
CA LYS A 77 23.64 21.26 -19.22
C LYS A 77 24.72 22.27 -18.84
N ASP A 78 25.14 22.26 -17.57
CA ASP A 78 26.13 23.16 -16.96
C ASP A 78 25.65 24.62 -16.78
N GLN A 79 24.40 24.93 -17.12
CA GLN A 79 23.74 26.21 -16.82
C GLN A 79 22.53 26.02 -15.91
N ASP A 80 21.63 25.11 -16.28
CA ASP A 80 20.36 24.90 -15.56
C ASP A 80 20.39 23.67 -14.64
N TYR A 81 21.29 22.71 -14.91
CA TYR A 81 21.50 21.52 -14.10
C TYR A 81 22.91 20.95 -14.31
N THR A 82 23.37 20.14 -13.35
CA THR A 82 24.70 19.48 -13.35
C THR A 82 24.54 17.97 -13.51
#